data_AF-H5SM56-F1
#
_entry.id   AF-H5SM56-F1
#
_cell.length_a   1.000
_cell.length_b   1.000
_cell.length_c   1.000
_cell.angle_alpha   90.00
_cell.angle_beta   90.00
_cell.angle_gamma   90.00
#
_symmetry.space_group_name_H-M   'P 1'
#
loop_
_entity.id
_entity.type
_entity.pdbx_description
1 polymer ?
#
loop_
_entity_poly.entity_id
_entity_poly.type
_entity_poly.pdbx_seq_one_letter_code
_entity_poly.pdbx_strand_id
1 'polypeptide(L)'
;MTWMNKLTLFNLLKYTIYLLLLFDAYQYLQADSAGARHLLADGVTYQKFMESFAVTIDVTSWLVLLLCFELETAWISPEKIKGMLAWGLHGIRAVCYFFVLSSFYGYIAKYLLLTEVEPLAADPCALGSAYTYLQALDEYLPLTAELCQKLQGIPLVKLRKDEVVIIYQALGGSYTVLTEDGLMARISANDADALGKEPPAIPNLKEGTDPETVKHNVWQLLKTVYDPEIPVNIVDLGLVYHVRVTPMETGANQVEIVMTLTAPGCGMGPIIQQDVERLVKSLPGVGQVKVEVVFDPPWSRDMMSEAAKLQLGML
;
A
#
# COMPACT_ATOMS: atom_id res chain seq x y z
N MET A 1 27.16 38.14 14.64
CA MET A 1 26.09 37.12 14.64
C MET A 1 25.68 36.91 16.08
N THR A 2 24.65 37.62 16.50
CA THR A 2 24.26 37.80 17.90
C THR A 2 23.79 36.46 18.49
N TRP A 3 24.44 36.04 19.58
CA TRP A 3 24.03 34.92 20.40
C TRP A 3 22.61 35.19 20.90
N MET A 4 21.63 34.46 20.37
CA MET A 4 20.26 34.51 20.85
C MET A 4 20.25 34.10 22.32
N ASN A 5 19.63 34.90 23.19
CA ASN A 5 19.54 34.62 24.63
C ASN A 5 18.95 33.21 24.83
N LYS A 6 19.56 32.39 25.70
CA LYS A 6 19.12 31.01 25.96
C LYS A 6 17.63 30.92 26.30
N LEU A 7 17.10 31.93 27.01
CA LEU A 7 15.68 32.03 27.33
C LEU A 7 14.79 32.27 26.09
N THR A 8 15.26 33.09 25.14
CA THR A 8 14.56 33.36 23.88
C THR A 8 14.54 32.12 22.98
N LEU A 9 15.66 31.42 22.87
CA LEU A 9 15.74 30.16 22.11
C LEU A 9 14.83 29.08 22.71
N PHE A 10 14.82 28.96 24.05
CA PHE A 10 13.95 28.02 24.75
C PHE A 10 12.46 28.33 24.51
N ASN A 11 12.06 29.60 24.64
CA ASN A 11 10.67 30.02 24.41
C ASN A 11 10.26 29.83 22.94
N LEU A 12 11.15 30.11 21.99
CA LEU A 12 10.90 29.88 20.57
C LEU A 12 10.63 28.39 20.31
N LEU A 13 11.50 27.50 20.81
CA LEU A 13 11.32 26.06 20.65
C LEU A 13 10.00 25.58 21.28
N LYS A 14 9.72 26.01 22.52
CA LYS A 14 8.50 25.66 23.26
C LYS A 14 7.24 26.04 22.49
N TYR A 15 7.14 27.28 22.02
CA TYR A 15 5.95 27.73 21.29
C TYR A 15 5.83 27.12 19.90
N THR A 16 6.95 26.81 19.24
CA THR A 16 6.92 26.00 18.01
C THR A 16 6.32 24.63 18.28
N ILE A 17 6.71 23.95 19.37
CA ILE A 17 6.12 22.66 19.75
C ILE A 17 4.62 22.80 19.99
N TYR A 18 4.16 23.85 20.69
CA TYR A 18 2.72 24.04 20.93
C TYR A 18 1.95 24.27 19.63
N LEU A 19 2.53 25.00 18.68
CA LEU A 19 1.92 25.23 17.38
C LEU A 19 1.86 23.93 16.56
N LEU A 20 2.89 23.10 16.63
CA LEU A 20 2.89 21.77 16.02
C LEU A 20 1.85 20.85 16.66
N LEU A 21 1.72 20.82 17.99
CA LEU A 21 0.68 20.04 18.67
C LEU A 21 -0.74 20.54 18.33
N LEU A 22 -0.93 21.84 18.16
CA LEU A 22 -2.19 22.40 17.70
C LEU A 22 -2.48 22.00 16.24
N PHE A 23 -1.46 21.99 15.39
CA PHE A 23 -1.58 21.50 14.02
C PHE A 23 -1.93 20.01 13.99
N ASP A 24 -1.28 19.18 14.81
CA ASP A 24 -1.61 17.76 14.92
C ASP A 24 -3.06 17.56 15.40
N ALA A 25 -3.50 18.30 16.43
CA ALA A 25 -4.88 18.27 16.90
C ALA A 25 -5.89 18.64 15.79
N TYR A 26 -5.54 19.60 14.93
CA TYR A 26 -6.36 19.96 13.77
C TYR A 26 -6.40 18.84 12.73
N GLN A 27 -5.27 18.20 12.46
CA GLN A 27 -5.21 17.08 11.52
C GLN A 27 -6.04 15.89 12.02
N TYR A 28 -5.97 15.56 13.31
CA TYR A 28 -6.82 14.55 13.92
C TYR A 28 -8.30 14.91 13.85
N LEU A 29 -8.65 16.17 14.12
CA LEU A 29 -10.04 16.62 14.00
C LEU A 29 -10.57 16.43 12.57
N GLN A 30 -9.77 16.72 11.56
CA GLN A 30 -10.16 16.51 10.16
C GLN A 30 -10.35 15.02 9.83
N ALA A 31 -9.43 14.17 10.30
CA ALA A 31 -9.51 12.73 10.12
C ALA A 31 -10.74 12.13 10.83
N ASP A 32 -10.90 12.40 12.12
CA ASP A 32 -12.03 11.94 12.93
C ASP A 32 -13.36 12.44 12.35
N SER A 33 -13.42 13.70 11.88
CA SER A 33 -14.62 14.25 11.24
C SER A 33 -14.97 13.60 9.90
N ALA A 34 -13.99 13.04 9.19
CA ALA A 34 -14.24 12.28 7.97
C ALA A 34 -14.84 10.91 8.33
N GLY A 35 -14.25 10.19 9.29
CA GLY A 35 -14.74 8.88 9.72
C GLY A 35 -16.08 8.93 10.46
N ALA A 36 -16.31 9.97 11.25
CA ALA A 36 -17.56 10.17 12.01
C ALA A 36 -18.80 10.20 11.12
N ARG A 37 -18.68 10.64 9.85
CA ARG A 37 -19.82 10.68 8.90
C ARG A 37 -20.39 9.29 8.63
N HIS A 38 -19.60 8.24 8.81
CA HIS A 38 -20.01 6.86 8.59
C HIS A 38 -20.56 6.25 9.88
N LEU A 39 -19.85 6.41 11.00
CA LEU A 39 -20.25 5.83 12.29
C LEU A 39 -21.54 6.47 12.87
N LEU A 40 -21.76 7.77 12.59
CA LEU A 40 -22.89 8.55 13.11
C LEU A 40 -24.06 8.67 12.12
N ALA A 41 -24.01 8.01 10.96
CA ALA A 41 -25.03 8.12 9.92
C ALA A 41 -26.44 7.77 10.42
N ASP A 42 -26.56 6.75 11.27
CA ASP A 42 -27.84 6.28 11.84
C ASP A 42 -28.20 6.95 13.18
N GLY A 43 -27.54 8.07 13.51
CA GLY A 43 -27.80 8.85 14.71
C GLY A 43 -26.61 8.93 15.69
N VAL A 44 -26.62 9.99 16.49
CA VAL A 44 -25.53 10.31 17.43
C VAL A 44 -25.86 9.78 18.81
N THR A 45 -25.08 8.80 19.27
CA THR A 45 -25.06 8.36 20.67
C THR A 45 -23.74 8.76 21.32
N TYR A 46 -23.71 8.86 22.64
CA TYR A 46 -22.50 9.21 23.37
C TYR A 46 -21.35 8.24 23.07
N GLN A 47 -21.63 6.93 23.01
CA GLN A 47 -20.63 5.92 22.70
C GLN A 47 -20.05 6.08 21.29
N LYS A 48 -20.90 6.20 20.26
CA LYS A 48 -20.43 6.39 18.88
C LYS A 48 -19.65 7.69 18.71
N PHE A 49 -20.08 8.75 19.41
CA PHE A 49 -19.37 10.04 19.39
C PHE A 49 -17.98 9.92 20.02
N MET A 50 -17.88 9.32 21.21
CA MET A 50 -16.60 9.12 21.89
C MET A 50 -15.67 8.19 21.11
N GLU A 51 -16.21 7.18 20.43
CA GLU A 51 -15.45 6.30 19.53
C GLU A 51 -14.92 7.07 18.31
N SER A 52 -15.77 7.87 17.67
CA SER A 52 -15.43 8.60 16.44
C SER A 52 -14.40 9.71 16.64
N PHE A 53 -14.35 10.31 17.83
CA PHE A 53 -13.49 11.45 18.14
C PHE A 53 -12.49 11.18 19.27
N ALA A 54 -12.23 9.92 19.62
CA ALA A 54 -11.39 9.55 20.75
C ALA A 54 -10.02 10.23 20.71
N VAL A 55 -9.37 10.22 19.54
CA VAL A 55 -8.03 10.80 19.34
C VAL A 55 -8.07 12.31 19.46
N THR A 56 -8.98 12.98 18.75
CA THR A 56 -9.13 14.43 18.82
C THR A 56 -9.42 14.89 20.24
N ILE A 57 -10.34 14.23 20.94
CA ILE A 57 -10.72 14.57 22.32
C ILE A 57 -9.53 14.40 23.26
N ASP A 58 -8.75 13.33 23.13
CA ASP A 58 -7.58 13.07 23.96
C ASP A 58 -6.48 14.12 23.74
N VAL A 59 -6.07 14.31 22.47
CA VAL A 59 -5.00 15.26 22.11
C VAL A 59 -5.37 16.69 22.49
N THR A 60 -6.61 17.12 22.22
CA THR A 60 -7.06 18.46 22.59
C THR A 60 -7.15 18.64 24.10
N SER A 61 -7.58 17.62 24.85
CA SER A 61 -7.64 17.66 26.31
C SER A 61 -6.24 17.77 26.93
N TRP A 62 -5.27 17.01 26.43
CA TRP A 62 -3.87 17.12 26.86
C TRP A 62 -3.27 18.48 26.49
N LEU A 63 -3.58 19.02 25.31
CA LEU A 63 -3.12 20.35 24.90
C LEU A 63 -3.70 21.44 25.83
N VAL A 64 -4.98 21.36 26.17
CA VAL A 64 -5.61 22.31 27.10
C VAL A 64 -5.01 22.19 28.51
N LEU A 65 -4.77 20.98 29.00
CA LEU A 65 -4.09 20.77 30.29
C LEU A 65 -2.68 21.35 30.30
N LEU A 66 -1.93 21.17 29.21
CA LEU A 66 -0.60 21.74 29.02
C LEU A 66 -0.64 23.27 29.02
N LEU A 67 -1.60 23.88 28.31
CA LEU A 67 -1.79 25.32 28.29
C LEU A 67 -2.21 25.87 29.66
N CYS A 68 -3.05 25.14 30.41
CA CYS A 68 -3.42 25.51 31.78
C CYS A 68 -2.19 25.46 32.71
N PHE A 69 -1.35 24.43 32.60
CA PHE A 69 -0.10 24.33 33.35
C PHE A 69 0.86 25.49 33.03
N GLU A 70 1.00 25.83 31.75
CA GLU A 70 1.84 26.94 31.31
C GLU A 70 1.30 28.29 31.79
N LEU A 71 -0.01 28.49 31.76
CA LEU A 71 -0.65 29.70 32.24
C LEU A 71 -0.38 29.92 33.75
N GLU A 72 -0.46 28.86 34.56
CA GLU A 72 -0.21 28.93 36.00
C GLU A 72 1.27 29.09 36.36
N THR A 73 2.18 28.59 35.54
CA THR A 73 3.62 28.60 35.86
C THR A 73 4.37 29.78 35.25
N ALA A 74 3.97 30.25 34.06
CA ALA A 74 4.67 31.30 33.32
C ALA A 74 3.97 32.68 33.35
N TRP A 75 2.64 32.73 33.53
CA TRP A 75 1.87 33.97 33.32
C TRP A 75 1.15 34.48 34.58
N ILE A 76 0.64 33.58 35.42
CA ILE A 76 -0.15 33.94 36.60
C ILE A 76 0.66 33.67 37.87
N SER A 77 0.95 34.70 38.65
CA SER A 77 1.57 34.54 39.97
C SER A 77 0.62 33.77 40.92
N PRO A 78 1.11 32.82 41.73
CA PRO A 78 0.26 31.96 42.59
C PRO A 78 -0.71 32.73 43.50
N GLU A 79 -0.31 33.91 43.95
CA GLU A 79 -1.11 34.78 44.83
C GLU A 79 -2.39 35.32 44.16
N LYS A 80 -2.42 35.38 42.83
CA LYS A 80 -3.54 35.89 42.02
C LYS A 80 -4.58 34.80 41.70
N ILE A 81 -4.25 33.52 41.88
CA ILE A 81 -5.17 32.40 41.61
C ILE A 81 -6.08 32.21 42.82
N LYS A 82 -7.19 32.96 42.88
CA LYS A 82 -8.17 32.90 43.97
C LYS A 82 -9.60 32.98 43.44
N GLY A 83 -10.55 32.52 44.25
CA GLY A 83 -11.98 32.66 44.00
C GLY A 83 -12.39 32.05 42.65
N MET A 84 -13.07 32.85 41.82
CA MET A 84 -13.62 32.41 40.54
C MET A 84 -12.56 31.92 39.55
N LEU A 85 -11.35 32.52 39.55
CA LEU A 85 -10.27 32.12 38.64
C LEU A 85 -9.73 30.72 38.99
N ALA A 86 -9.56 30.43 40.27
CA ALA A 86 -9.12 29.11 40.74
C ALA A 86 -10.17 28.03 40.42
N TRP A 87 -11.44 28.31 40.70
CA TRP A 87 -12.55 27.41 40.35
C TRP A 87 -12.66 27.19 38.85
N GLY A 88 -12.45 28.23 38.03
CA GLY A 88 -12.40 28.11 36.58
C GLY A 88 -11.30 27.16 36.11
N LEU A 89 -10.07 27.35 36.59
CA LEU A 89 -8.92 26.49 36.22
C LEU A 89 -9.12 25.03 36.65
N HIS A 90 -9.61 24.79 37.87
CA HIS A 90 -9.93 23.45 38.33
C HIS A 90 -11.08 22.82 37.56
N GLY A 91 -12.10 23.60 37.20
CA GLY A 91 -13.21 23.16 36.36
C GLY A 91 -12.73 22.72 34.97
N ILE A 92 -11.89 23.53 34.31
CA ILE A 92 -11.30 23.18 33.01
C ILE A 92 -10.51 21.88 33.11
N ARG A 93 -9.66 21.73 34.15
CA ARG A 93 -8.90 20.48 34.37
C ARG A 93 -9.80 19.27 34.58
N ALA A 94 -10.82 19.40 35.41
CA ALA A 94 -11.76 18.32 35.67
C ALA A 94 -12.47 17.88 34.39
N VAL A 95 -12.87 18.82 33.55
CA VAL A 95 -13.48 18.55 32.23
C VAL A 95 -12.48 17.84 31.31
N CYS A 96 -11.24 18.31 31.21
CA CYS A 96 -10.21 17.65 30.39
C CYS A 96 -9.92 16.23 30.89
N TYR A 97 -9.77 16.00 32.19
CA TYR A 97 -9.55 14.66 32.73
C TYR A 97 -10.73 13.72 32.49
N PHE A 98 -11.96 14.22 32.61
CA PHE A 98 -13.15 13.46 32.24
C PHE A 98 -13.10 13.02 30.76
N PHE A 99 -12.72 13.92 29.85
CA PHE A 99 -12.63 13.63 28.44
C PHE A 99 -11.48 12.67 28.08
N VAL A 100 -10.33 12.78 28.74
CA VAL A 100 -9.22 11.80 28.61
C VAL A 100 -9.65 10.41 29.08
N LEU A 101 -10.38 10.30 30.19
CA LEU A 101 -10.92 9.01 30.64
C LEU A 101 -11.96 8.47 29.66
N SER A 102 -12.76 9.36 29.08
CA SER A 102 -13.80 8.98 28.12
C SER A 102 -13.21 8.57 26.76
N SER A 103 -12.10 9.18 26.31
CA SER A 103 -11.40 8.77 25.08
C SER A 103 -10.80 7.38 25.22
N PHE A 104 -10.31 7.01 26.42
CA PHE A 104 -9.86 5.66 26.72
C PHE A 104 -10.97 4.61 26.51
N TYR A 105 -12.20 4.91 26.92
CA TYR A 105 -13.35 4.07 26.60
C TYR A 105 -13.60 3.98 25.09
N GLY A 106 -13.49 5.10 24.36
CA GLY A 106 -13.57 5.14 22.89
C GLY A 106 -12.53 4.23 22.22
N TYR A 107 -11.27 4.24 22.70
CA TYR A 107 -10.22 3.35 22.19
C TYR A 107 -10.52 1.87 22.43
N ILE A 108 -11.05 1.51 23.61
CA ILE A 108 -11.43 0.12 23.90
C ILE A 108 -12.58 -0.32 22.99
N ALA A 109 -13.62 0.52 22.84
CA ALA A 109 -14.76 0.21 21.98
C ALA A 109 -14.30 -0.04 20.52
N LYS A 110 -13.40 0.81 20.02
CA LYS A 110 -12.83 0.70 18.69
C LYS A 110 -11.95 -0.55 18.51
N TYR A 111 -11.15 -0.89 19.53
CA TYR A 111 -10.37 -2.13 19.52
C TYR A 111 -11.28 -3.36 19.46
N LEU A 112 -12.36 -3.39 20.25
CA LEU A 112 -13.32 -4.49 20.24
C LEU A 112 -14.04 -4.60 18.88
N LEU A 113 -14.41 -3.47 18.27
CA LEU A 113 -14.99 -3.43 16.93
C LEU A 113 -14.07 -4.10 15.88
N LEU A 114 -12.76 -3.82 15.93
CA LEU A 114 -11.79 -4.44 15.03
C LEU A 114 -11.62 -5.95 15.25
N THR A 115 -11.87 -6.44 16.46
CA THR A 115 -11.79 -7.88 16.77
C THR A 115 -13.02 -8.68 16.34
N GLU A 116 -14.14 -8.01 16.08
CA GLU A 116 -15.38 -8.62 15.59
C GLU A 116 -15.50 -8.57 14.04
N VAL A 117 -14.45 -8.11 13.34
CA VAL A 117 -14.46 -8.06 11.87
C VAL A 117 -14.27 -9.47 11.31
N GLU A 118 -15.36 -10.01 10.75
CA GLU A 118 -15.30 -11.23 9.96
C GLU A 118 -14.74 -10.95 8.56
N PRO A 119 -13.95 -11.88 7.98
CA PRO A 119 -13.46 -11.72 6.62
C PRO A 119 -14.65 -11.63 5.66
N LEU A 120 -14.67 -10.55 4.89
CA LEU A 120 -15.66 -10.35 3.85
C LEU A 120 -15.43 -11.37 2.74
N ALA A 121 -16.23 -12.42 2.73
CA ALA A 121 -16.26 -13.43 1.68
C ALA A 121 -17.15 -13.00 0.50
N ALA A 122 -17.09 -11.71 0.12
CA ALA A 122 -17.94 -11.15 -0.94
C ALA A 122 -17.30 -9.94 -1.63
N ASP A 123 -17.65 -9.74 -2.90
CA ASP A 123 -16.97 -8.81 -3.82
C ASP A 123 -17.30 -7.39 -3.35
N PRO A 124 -16.30 -6.61 -2.92
CA PRO A 124 -16.43 -5.20 -2.62
C PRO A 124 -17.06 -4.45 -3.79
N CYS A 125 -17.01 -4.95 -5.03
CA CYS A 125 -17.61 -4.25 -6.19
C CYS A 125 -19.10 -4.55 -6.33
N ALA A 126 -19.57 -5.64 -5.73
CA ALA A 126 -20.98 -5.98 -5.64
C ALA A 126 -21.66 -5.25 -4.46
N LEU A 127 -20.88 -4.83 -3.47
CA LEU A 127 -21.34 -3.94 -2.40
C LEU A 127 -21.56 -2.54 -3.00
N GLY A 128 -22.82 -2.12 -3.08
CA GLY A 128 -23.18 -0.81 -3.62
C GLY A 128 -22.60 0.37 -2.82
N SER A 129 -22.85 1.60 -3.26
CA SER A 129 -22.31 2.84 -2.65
C SER A 129 -22.77 3.12 -1.20
N ALA A 130 -23.56 2.23 -0.62
CA ALA A 130 -23.94 2.26 0.79
C ALA A 130 -22.80 1.79 1.72
N TYR A 131 -21.77 1.13 1.19
CA TYR A 131 -20.64 0.60 1.96
C TYR A 131 -19.37 1.43 1.78
N THR A 132 -18.49 1.39 2.78
CA THR A 132 -17.18 2.06 2.76
C THR A 132 -16.05 1.07 3.04
N TYR A 133 -14.92 1.27 2.36
CA TYR A 133 -13.71 0.50 2.61
C TYR A 133 -12.90 1.13 3.72
N LEU A 134 -12.60 0.36 4.75
CA LEU A 134 -11.69 0.76 5.82
C LEU A 134 -10.25 0.47 5.37
N GLN A 135 -9.58 1.48 4.82
CA GLN A 135 -8.18 1.34 4.38
C GLN A 135 -7.21 1.31 5.56
N ALA A 136 -7.48 2.16 6.55
CA ALA A 136 -6.75 2.26 7.80
C ALA A 136 -7.73 2.67 8.91
N LEU A 137 -7.27 2.68 10.14
CA LEU A 137 -8.09 3.05 11.30
C LEU A 137 -8.68 4.46 11.11
N ASP A 138 -10.01 4.58 11.09
CA ASP A 138 -10.81 5.78 10.75
C ASP A 138 -10.69 6.33 9.33
N GLU A 139 -9.93 5.67 8.46
CA GLU A 139 -9.81 6.03 7.06
C GLU A 139 -10.80 5.20 6.25
N TYR A 140 -12.01 5.74 6.17
CA TYR A 140 -13.09 5.19 5.38
C TYR A 140 -13.09 5.86 4.02
N LEU A 141 -12.76 5.08 3.00
CA LEU A 141 -12.97 5.53 1.65
C LEU A 141 -14.34 5.07 1.17
N PRO A 142 -15.09 5.95 0.48
CA PRO A 142 -16.28 5.49 -0.22
C PRO A 142 -15.87 4.36 -1.15
N LEU A 143 -16.66 3.29 -1.14
CA LEU A 143 -16.43 2.15 -2.03
C LEU A 143 -16.85 2.55 -3.44
N THR A 144 -16.02 3.38 -4.07
CA THR A 144 -16.21 3.83 -5.43
C THR A 144 -15.87 2.69 -6.37
N ALA A 145 -16.45 2.72 -7.56
CA ALA A 145 -16.15 1.74 -8.61
C ALA A 145 -14.63 1.61 -8.87
N GLU A 146 -13.89 2.70 -8.74
CA GLU A 146 -12.46 2.79 -9.01
C GLU A 146 -11.58 2.26 -7.85
N LEU A 147 -11.97 2.52 -6.59
CA LEU A 147 -11.26 1.99 -5.43
C LEU A 147 -11.49 0.49 -5.29
N CYS A 148 -12.72 0.03 -5.52
CA CYS A 148 -13.01 -1.38 -5.47
C CYS A 148 -12.10 -2.20 -6.41
N GLN A 149 -11.90 -1.75 -7.65
CA GLN A 149 -11.03 -2.44 -8.60
C GLN A 149 -9.57 -2.57 -8.11
N LYS A 150 -9.07 -1.67 -7.27
CA LYS A 150 -7.69 -1.68 -6.78
C LYS A 150 -7.45 -2.58 -5.58
N LEU A 151 -8.47 -2.83 -4.76
CA LEU A 151 -8.36 -3.62 -3.53
C LEU A 151 -8.21 -5.11 -3.76
N GLN A 152 -8.24 -5.45 -5.03
CA GLN A 152 -8.19 -6.78 -5.44
C GLN A 152 -6.75 -7.34 -5.16
N GLY A 153 -6.67 -8.37 -4.27
CA GLY A 153 -5.83 -9.61 -4.26
C GLY A 153 -4.34 -9.50 -4.03
N ILE A 154 -4.07 -8.50 -3.24
CA ILE A 154 -3.10 -8.52 -2.16
C ILE A 154 -3.60 -9.54 -1.09
N PRO A 155 -2.73 -10.09 -0.20
CA PRO A 155 -2.16 -11.49 -0.13
C PRO A 155 -2.55 -12.55 -1.19
N LEU A 156 -1.68 -13.56 -1.39
CA LEU A 156 -2.02 -14.78 -2.15
C LEU A 156 -3.19 -15.48 -1.46
N VAL A 157 -4.37 -15.16 -1.98
CA VAL A 157 -5.60 -15.88 -1.76
C VAL A 157 -5.36 -17.29 -2.25
N LYS A 158 -5.55 -18.27 -1.36
CA LYS A 158 -5.73 -19.64 -1.81
C LYS A 158 -7.10 -19.70 -2.47
N LEU A 159 -7.13 -19.47 -3.78
CA LEU A 159 -8.32 -19.73 -4.58
C LEU A 159 -8.75 -21.16 -4.28
N ARG A 160 -9.99 -21.30 -3.80
CA ARG A 160 -10.56 -22.62 -3.58
C ARG A 160 -10.67 -23.29 -4.94
N LYS A 161 -10.51 -24.61 -4.96
CA LYS A 161 -10.78 -25.39 -6.16
C LYS A 161 -12.23 -25.11 -6.56
N ASP A 162 -12.44 -24.78 -7.84
CA ASP A 162 -13.75 -24.43 -8.43
C ASP A 162 -14.29 -23.02 -8.06
N GLU A 163 -13.46 -22.14 -7.49
CA GLU A 163 -13.81 -20.74 -7.25
C GLU A 163 -13.93 -19.96 -8.57
N VAL A 164 -15.04 -19.24 -8.75
CA VAL A 164 -15.31 -18.45 -9.95
C VAL A 164 -14.58 -17.11 -9.83
N VAL A 165 -13.84 -16.74 -10.87
CA VAL A 165 -13.07 -15.48 -10.91
C VAL A 165 -13.31 -14.76 -12.25
N ILE A 166 -13.24 -13.43 -12.23
CA ILE A 166 -13.30 -12.60 -13.45
C ILE A 166 -11.89 -12.25 -13.89
N ILE A 167 -11.54 -12.56 -15.14
CA ILE A 167 -10.26 -12.11 -15.71
C ILE A 167 -10.35 -10.59 -15.93
N TYR A 168 -9.67 -9.82 -15.07
CA TYR A 168 -9.59 -8.35 -15.13
C TYR A 168 -8.61 -7.91 -16.23
N GLN A 169 -7.50 -8.64 -16.37
CA GLN A 169 -6.47 -8.35 -17.34
C GLN A 169 -5.84 -9.66 -17.83
N ALA A 170 -5.62 -9.77 -19.13
CA ALA A 170 -4.92 -10.90 -19.75
C ALA A 170 -3.75 -10.36 -20.58
N LEU A 171 -2.55 -10.37 -20.00
CA LEU A 171 -1.33 -9.90 -20.67
C LEU A 171 -0.28 -11.00 -20.69
N GLY A 172 0.23 -11.31 -21.89
CA GLY A 172 1.29 -12.30 -22.08
C GLY A 172 0.95 -13.70 -21.59
N GLY A 173 -0.35 -14.01 -21.48
CA GLY A 173 -0.89 -15.24 -20.91
C GLY A 173 -0.82 -15.33 -19.38
N SER A 174 -0.35 -14.29 -18.68
CA SER A 174 -0.68 -14.11 -17.27
C SER A 174 -2.04 -13.43 -17.12
N TYR A 175 -2.79 -13.81 -16.10
CA TYR A 175 -4.14 -13.32 -15.86
C TYR A 175 -4.21 -12.67 -14.50
N THR A 176 -4.55 -11.39 -14.45
CA THR A 176 -5.01 -10.78 -13.21
C THR A 176 -6.49 -11.12 -13.10
N VAL A 177 -6.84 -11.89 -12.07
CA VAL A 177 -8.19 -12.38 -11.84
C VAL A 177 -8.75 -11.82 -10.57
N LEU A 178 -9.96 -11.33 -10.61
CA LEU A 178 -10.70 -10.86 -9.47
C LEU A 178 -11.57 -12.00 -8.91
N THR A 179 -11.43 -12.32 -7.63
CA THR A 179 -12.36 -13.20 -6.92
C THR A 179 -13.71 -12.54 -6.72
N GLU A 180 -14.73 -13.38 -6.50
CA GLU A 180 -16.01 -12.96 -5.95
C GLU A 180 -15.91 -12.31 -4.56
N ASP A 181 -14.73 -12.23 -3.93
CA ASP A 181 -14.50 -11.59 -2.63
C ASP A 181 -13.74 -10.26 -2.78
N GLY A 182 -13.54 -9.81 -4.02
CA GLY A 182 -12.84 -8.56 -4.27
C GLY A 182 -11.36 -8.65 -4.24
N LEU A 183 -10.80 -9.82 -4.51
CA LEU A 183 -9.37 -10.07 -4.42
C LEU A 183 -8.78 -10.41 -5.82
N MET A 184 -7.91 -9.59 -6.40
CA MET A 184 -7.10 -9.73 -7.61
C MET A 184 -5.95 -10.70 -7.36
N ALA A 185 -6.25 -11.98 -7.53
CA ALA A 185 -5.25 -12.98 -7.86
C ALA A 185 -4.38 -12.55 -9.06
N ARG A 186 -3.07 -12.80 -9.07
CA ARG A 186 -2.35 -12.98 -10.35
C ARG A 186 -2.15 -14.47 -10.60
N ILE A 187 -2.73 -14.98 -11.68
CA ILE A 187 -2.56 -16.34 -12.17
C ILE A 187 -1.47 -16.36 -13.24
N SER A 188 -0.48 -17.23 -13.04
CA SER A 188 0.63 -17.41 -13.98
C SER A 188 0.16 -18.09 -15.27
N ALA A 189 0.89 -17.88 -16.36
CA ALA A 189 0.61 -18.52 -17.64
C ALA A 189 0.61 -20.06 -17.60
N ASN A 190 1.39 -20.65 -16.69
CA ASN A 190 1.44 -22.10 -16.49
C ASN A 190 0.16 -22.66 -15.86
N ASP A 191 -0.58 -21.82 -15.11
CA ASP A 191 -1.80 -22.18 -14.40
C ASP A 191 -3.05 -21.67 -15.17
N ALA A 192 -2.88 -21.32 -16.45
CA ALA A 192 -3.96 -20.84 -17.33
C ALA A 192 -5.06 -21.89 -17.53
N ASP A 193 -4.72 -23.17 -17.41
CA ASP A 193 -5.64 -24.30 -17.49
C ASP A 193 -6.69 -24.28 -16.37
N ALA A 194 -6.33 -23.74 -15.19
CA ALA A 194 -7.28 -23.49 -14.10
C ALA A 194 -8.40 -22.52 -14.50
N LEU A 195 -8.18 -21.69 -15.53
CA LEU A 195 -9.16 -20.77 -16.11
C LEU A 195 -9.81 -21.31 -17.39
N GLY A 196 -9.55 -22.56 -17.75
CA GLY A 196 -9.97 -23.14 -19.03
C GLY A 196 -9.34 -22.44 -20.24
N LYS A 197 -8.20 -21.77 -20.04
CA LYS A 197 -7.40 -21.17 -21.11
C LYS A 197 -6.25 -22.11 -21.44
N GLU A 198 -5.89 -22.13 -22.71
CA GLU A 198 -4.66 -22.79 -23.11
C GLU A 198 -3.48 -21.92 -22.67
N PRO A 199 -2.46 -22.50 -22.00
CA PRO A 199 -1.22 -21.78 -21.76
C PRO A 199 -0.70 -21.20 -23.07
N PRO A 200 -0.24 -19.94 -23.08
CA PRO A 200 0.20 -19.29 -24.31
C PRO A 200 1.32 -20.12 -24.95
N ALA A 201 1.12 -20.54 -26.19
CA ALA A 201 2.20 -21.11 -26.98
C ALA A 201 3.24 -20.02 -27.23
N ILE A 202 4.46 -20.20 -26.72
CA ILE A 202 5.55 -19.25 -26.94
C ILE A 202 5.99 -19.42 -28.40
N PRO A 203 5.77 -18.41 -29.26
CA PRO A 203 6.13 -18.53 -30.66
C PRO A 203 7.65 -18.58 -30.82
N ASN A 204 8.11 -19.28 -31.85
CA ASN A 204 9.53 -19.35 -32.24
C ASN A 204 10.47 -20.02 -31.22
N LEU A 205 9.97 -20.92 -30.37
CA LEU A 205 10.85 -21.81 -29.62
C LEU A 205 11.59 -22.74 -30.59
N LYS A 206 12.90 -22.85 -30.40
CA LYS A 206 13.78 -23.76 -31.13
C LYS A 206 13.93 -25.05 -30.35
N GLU A 207 13.94 -26.18 -31.07
CA GLU A 207 14.28 -27.47 -30.50
C GLU A 207 15.79 -27.56 -30.23
N GLY A 208 16.15 -28.14 -29.09
CA GLY A 208 17.55 -28.29 -28.67
C GLY A 208 17.81 -27.73 -27.27
N THR A 209 18.92 -28.16 -26.68
CA THR A 209 19.35 -27.76 -25.33
C THR A 209 20.74 -27.14 -25.33
N ASP A 210 21.29 -26.78 -26.50
CA ASP A 210 22.55 -26.06 -26.58
C ASP A 210 22.39 -24.62 -26.06
N PRO A 211 23.47 -23.99 -25.56
CA PRO A 211 23.39 -22.68 -24.91
C PRO A 211 22.76 -21.57 -25.78
N GLU A 212 23.00 -21.57 -27.09
CA GLU A 212 22.47 -20.54 -27.99
C GLU A 212 20.98 -20.76 -28.27
N THR A 213 20.54 -22.01 -28.42
CA THR A 213 19.13 -22.37 -28.50
C THR A 213 18.39 -22.00 -27.22
N VAL A 214 18.95 -22.34 -26.05
CA VAL A 214 18.37 -21.97 -24.75
C VAL A 214 18.29 -20.46 -24.62
N LYS A 215 19.36 -19.72 -24.95
CA LYS A 215 19.37 -18.26 -24.91
C LYS A 215 18.30 -17.65 -25.81
N HIS A 216 18.14 -18.15 -27.03
CA HIS A 216 17.08 -17.73 -27.94
C HIS A 216 15.69 -17.96 -27.33
N ASN A 217 15.47 -19.15 -26.77
CA ASN A 217 14.20 -19.52 -26.13
C ASN A 217 13.90 -18.66 -24.89
N VAL A 218 14.92 -18.33 -24.08
CA VAL A 218 14.79 -17.39 -22.96
C VAL A 218 14.33 -16.02 -23.46
N TRP A 219 14.94 -15.47 -24.50
CA TRP A 219 14.50 -14.18 -25.04
C TRP A 219 13.06 -14.20 -25.59
N GLN A 220 12.64 -15.29 -26.25
CA GLN A 220 11.24 -15.42 -26.69
C GLN A 220 10.29 -15.48 -25.49
N LEU A 221 10.67 -16.19 -24.43
CA LEU A 221 9.88 -16.31 -23.22
C LEU A 221 9.79 -15.00 -22.43
N LEU A 222 10.88 -14.24 -22.31
CA LEU A 222 10.85 -12.95 -21.62
C LEU A 222 9.92 -11.93 -22.31
N LYS A 223 9.71 -12.06 -23.63
CA LYS A 223 8.72 -11.25 -24.36
C LYS A 223 7.27 -11.58 -24.00
N THR A 224 7.02 -12.71 -23.34
CA THR A 224 5.69 -13.07 -22.83
C THR A 224 5.49 -12.57 -21.40
N VAL A 225 6.51 -12.00 -20.75
CA VAL A 225 6.39 -11.40 -19.41
C VAL A 225 6.07 -9.93 -19.56
N TYR A 226 4.95 -9.49 -18.98
CA TYR A 226 4.48 -8.11 -19.04
C TYR A 226 4.59 -7.43 -17.69
N ASP A 227 4.87 -6.13 -17.73
CA ASP A 227 4.76 -5.28 -16.56
C ASP A 227 3.26 -5.10 -16.21
N PRO A 228 2.82 -5.39 -14.98
CA PRO A 228 1.42 -5.26 -14.60
C PRO A 228 0.91 -3.81 -14.59
N GLU A 229 1.79 -2.84 -14.38
CA GLU A 229 1.47 -1.41 -14.33
C GLU A 229 1.55 -0.77 -15.73
N ILE A 230 2.42 -1.30 -16.61
CA ILE A 230 2.62 -0.80 -17.98
C ILE A 230 2.35 -1.93 -18.98
N PRO A 231 1.36 -1.84 -19.89
CA PRO A 231 0.88 -2.95 -20.72
C PRO A 231 1.81 -3.32 -21.90
N VAL A 232 3.11 -3.40 -21.65
CA VAL A 232 4.19 -3.72 -22.58
C VAL A 232 5.05 -4.80 -21.93
N ASN A 233 5.62 -5.69 -22.75
CA ASN A 233 6.49 -6.74 -22.23
C ASN A 233 7.82 -6.17 -21.73
N ILE A 234 8.44 -6.86 -20.76
CA ILE A 234 9.65 -6.39 -20.07
C ILE A 234 10.85 -6.26 -21.02
N VAL A 235 10.84 -6.97 -22.16
CA VAL A 235 11.88 -6.87 -23.18
C VAL A 235 11.71 -5.60 -24.01
N ASP A 236 10.52 -5.33 -24.53
CA ASP A 236 10.21 -4.13 -25.31
C ASP A 236 10.21 -2.86 -24.46
N LEU A 237 9.97 -2.97 -23.14
CA LEU A 237 10.19 -1.89 -22.18
C LEU A 237 11.69 -1.59 -21.94
N GLY A 238 12.59 -2.49 -22.35
CA GLY A 238 14.02 -2.34 -22.10
C GLY A 238 14.43 -2.60 -20.65
N LEU A 239 13.65 -3.42 -19.92
CA LEU A 239 13.97 -3.79 -18.54
C LEU A 239 15.02 -4.90 -18.46
N VAL A 240 15.17 -5.71 -19.52
CA VAL A 240 16.14 -6.83 -19.56
C VAL A 240 17.46 -6.33 -20.16
N TYR A 241 18.52 -6.26 -19.36
CA TYR A 241 19.82 -5.77 -19.79
C TYR A 241 20.70 -6.85 -20.41
N HIS A 242 20.74 -8.04 -19.79
CA HIS A 242 21.59 -9.11 -20.27
C HIS A 242 21.02 -10.48 -19.92
N VAL A 243 21.16 -11.43 -20.85
CA VAL A 243 20.89 -12.86 -20.64
C VAL A 243 22.16 -13.64 -20.98
N ARG A 244 22.73 -14.31 -19.97
CA ARG A 244 23.86 -15.22 -20.11
C ARG A 244 23.38 -16.65 -19.96
N VAL A 245 23.85 -17.55 -20.83
CA VAL A 245 23.62 -18.98 -20.71
C VAL A 245 24.96 -19.67 -20.69
N THR A 246 25.22 -20.46 -19.64
CA THR A 246 26.47 -21.21 -19.46
C THR A 246 26.16 -22.71 -19.32
N PRO A 247 26.87 -23.59 -20.05
CA PRO A 247 26.69 -25.02 -19.88
C PRO A 247 27.19 -25.47 -18.50
N MET A 248 26.49 -26.42 -17.91
CA MET A 248 26.84 -27.04 -16.62
C MET A 248 27.38 -28.46 -16.84
N GLU A 249 28.14 -28.97 -15.88
CA GLU A 249 28.68 -30.34 -15.91
C GLU A 249 27.58 -31.41 -15.94
N THR A 250 26.38 -31.08 -15.47
CA THR A 250 25.19 -31.95 -15.49
C THR A 250 24.59 -32.14 -16.88
N GLY A 251 25.09 -31.42 -17.89
CA GLY A 251 24.52 -31.41 -19.25
C GLY A 251 23.34 -30.45 -19.43
N ALA A 252 22.89 -29.78 -18.36
CA ALA A 252 21.93 -28.68 -18.42
C ALA A 252 22.66 -27.32 -18.49
N ASN A 253 21.91 -26.22 -18.57
CA ASN A 253 22.47 -24.87 -18.63
C ASN A 253 22.08 -24.03 -17.40
N GLN A 254 22.98 -23.17 -16.95
CA GLN A 254 22.70 -22.10 -16.01
C GLN A 254 22.34 -20.83 -16.80
N VAL A 255 21.24 -20.18 -16.43
CA VAL A 255 20.77 -18.94 -17.04
C VAL A 255 20.89 -17.80 -16.03
N GLU A 256 21.65 -16.77 -16.38
CA GLU A 256 21.77 -15.55 -15.59
C GLU A 256 21.11 -14.39 -16.32
N ILE A 257 20.16 -13.72 -15.66
CA ILE A 257 19.40 -12.61 -16.22
C ILE A 257 19.66 -11.39 -15.34
N VAL A 258 20.15 -10.32 -15.94
CA VAL A 258 20.29 -9.01 -15.29
C VAL A 258 19.19 -8.11 -15.86
N MET A 259 18.36 -7.60 -14.97
CA MET A 259 17.24 -6.73 -15.34
C MET A 259 17.09 -5.55 -14.37
N THR A 260 16.24 -4.60 -14.72
CA THR A 260 15.91 -3.44 -13.89
C THR A 260 14.39 -3.27 -13.77
N LEU A 261 13.97 -2.21 -13.08
CA LEU A 261 12.58 -1.79 -12.96
C LEU A 261 12.44 -0.35 -13.45
N THR A 262 11.21 0.04 -13.78
CA THR A 262 10.88 1.40 -14.23
C THR A 262 11.13 2.46 -13.15
N ALA A 263 11.04 2.08 -11.88
CA ALA A 263 11.38 2.93 -10.74
C ALA A 263 11.93 2.11 -9.54
N PRO A 264 12.89 2.66 -8.77
CA PRO A 264 13.29 2.07 -7.48
C PRO A 264 12.09 2.03 -6.53
N GLY A 265 11.80 0.85 -5.97
CA GLY A 265 10.67 0.67 -5.03
C GLY A 265 9.32 0.34 -5.66
N CYS A 266 9.25 0.02 -6.95
CA CYS A 266 8.03 -0.51 -7.58
C CYS A 266 7.58 -1.80 -6.83
N GLY A 267 6.35 -1.78 -6.30
CA GLY A 267 5.78 -2.89 -5.54
C GLY A 267 5.66 -4.19 -6.35
N MET A 268 5.61 -4.09 -7.69
CA MET A 268 5.52 -5.23 -8.60
C MET A 268 6.87 -5.87 -8.95
N GLY A 269 7.99 -5.26 -8.57
CA GLY A 269 9.33 -5.77 -8.87
C GLY A 269 9.57 -7.23 -8.46
N PRO A 270 9.29 -7.61 -7.20
CA PRO A 270 9.43 -9.00 -6.76
C PRO A 270 8.56 -10.00 -7.53
N ILE A 271 7.36 -9.59 -7.97
CA ILE A 271 6.44 -10.45 -8.73
C ILE A 271 7.01 -10.71 -10.13
N ILE A 272 7.47 -9.67 -10.82
CA ILE A 272 8.07 -9.80 -12.15
C ILE A 272 9.32 -10.68 -12.10
N GLN A 273 10.18 -10.47 -11.09
CA GLN A 273 11.39 -11.29 -10.89
C GLN A 273 11.06 -12.78 -10.73
N GLN A 274 10.04 -13.10 -9.91
CA GLN A 274 9.60 -14.48 -9.69
C GLN A 274 8.98 -15.11 -10.94
N ASP A 275 8.19 -14.36 -11.72
CA ASP A 275 7.62 -14.84 -12.98
C ASP A 275 8.73 -15.21 -13.96
N VAL A 276 9.72 -14.33 -14.11
CA VAL A 276 10.90 -14.56 -14.97
C VAL A 276 11.64 -15.83 -14.54
N GLU A 277 11.97 -15.96 -13.25
CA GLU A 277 12.70 -17.12 -12.74
C GLU A 277 11.93 -18.42 -13.00
N ARG A 278 10.64 -18.44 -12.67
CA ARG A 278 9.76 -19.62 -12.80
C ARG A 278 9.63 -20.06 -14.26
N LEU A 279 9.34 -19.12 -15.16
CA LEU A 279 9.14 -19.41 -16.56
C LEU A 279 10.43 -19.92 -17.20
N VAL A 280 11.55 -19.22 -16.98
CA VAL A 280 12.84 -19.62 -17.56
C VAL A 280 13.27 -21.00 -17.06
N LYS A 281 12.97 -21.33 -15.79
CA LYS A 281 13.25 -22.65 -15.22
C LYS A 281 12.44 -23.77 -15.85
N SER A 282 11.28 -23.48 -16.45
CA SER A 282 10.47 -24.50 -17.15
C SER A 282 10.98 -24.84 -18.56
N LEU A 283 11.96 -24.10 -19.10
CA LEU A 283 12.50 -24.40 -20.42
C LEU A 283 13.33 -25.69 -20.42
N PRO A 284 13.19 -26.55 -21.45
CA PRO A 284 14.06 -27.70 -21.62
C PRO A 284 15.54 -27.30 -21.67
N GLY A 285 16.38 -28.05 -20.96
CA GLY A 285 17.82 -27.80 -20.91
C GLY A 285 18.26 -26.70 -19.93
N VAL A 286 17.35 -26.12 -19.14
CA VAL A 286 17.68 -25.19 -18.05
C VAL A 286 17.75 -25.95 -16.72
N GLY A 287 18.90 -25.88 -16.05
CA GLY A 287 19.11 -26.50 -14.74
C GLY A 287 19.02 -25.52 -13.58
N GLN A 288 19.55 -24.30 -13.77
CA GLN A 288 19.57 -23.26 -12.76
C GLN A 288 19.26 -21.90 -13.38
N VAL A 289 18.52 -21.07 -12.66
CA VAL A 289 18.20 -19.70 -13.06
C VAL A 289 18.59 -18.74 -11.94
N LYS A 290 19.24 -17.64 -12.30
CA LYS A 290 19.55 -16.53 -11.40
C LYS A 290 19.07 -15.23 -12.04
N VAL A 291 18.12 -14.56 -11.41
CA VAL A 291 17.61 -13.26 -11.85
C VAL A 291 18.08 -12.19 -10.87
N GLU A 292 18.86 -11.24 -11.37
CA GLU A 292 19.42 -10.13 -10.60
C GLU A 292 18.77 -8.82 -11.04
N VAL A 293 18.20 -8.08 -10.09
CA VAL A 293 17.60 -6.77 -10.32
C VAL A 293 18.61 -5.69 -9.94
N VAL A 294 19.04 -4.89 -10.91
CA VAL A 294 20.00 -3.80 -10.75
C VAL A 294 19.34 -2.45 -11.03
N PHE A 295 19.89 -1.39 -10.44
CA PHE A 295 19.44 0.00 -10.66
C PHE A 295 20.53 0.90 -11.25
N ASP A 296 21.68 0.32 -11.58
CA ASP A 296 22.78 0.99 -12.27
C ASP A 296 23.16 0.16 -13.52
N PRO A 297 23.01 0.69 -14.75
CA PRO A 297 22.44 2.01 -15.06
C PRO A 297 20.96 2.13 -14.69
N PRO A 298 20.44 3.34 -14.43
CA PRO A 298 19.01 3.54 -14.21
C PRO A 298 18.24 3.38 -15.52
N TRP A 299 17.02 2.83 -15.43
CA TRP A 299 16.14 2.74 -16.57
C TRP A 299 15.73 4.13 -17.08
N SER A 300 15.64 4.28 -18.41
CA SER A 300 15.08 5.47 -19.05
C SER A 300 14.14 5.09 -20.19
N ARG A 301 13.23 6.00 -20.54
CA ARG A 301 12.27 5.80 -21.63
C ARG A 301 12.93 5.55 -22.98
N ASP A 302 14.17 6.01 -23.16
CA ASP A 302 14.94 5.80 -24.39
C ASP A 302 15.29 4.33 -24.62
N MET A 303 15.27 3.51 -23.56
CA MET A 303 15.51 2.07 -23.62
C MET A 303 14.32 1.28 -24.21
N MET A 304 13.15 1.90 -24.33
CA MET A 304 11.98 1.26 -24.92
C MET A 304 12.14 1.07 -26.44
N SER A 305 11.61 -0.04 -26.95
CA SER A 305 11.52 -0.27 -28.39
C SER A 305 10.56 0.73 -29.05
N GLU A 306 10.75 1.01 -30.35
CA GLU A 306 9.86 1.91 -31.09
C GLU A 306 8.41 1.41 -31.09
N ALA A 307 8.22 0.09 -31.12
CA ALA A 307 6.89 -0.51 -30.98
C ALA A 307 6.25 -0.20 -29.62
N ALA A 308 7.01 -0.28 -28.53
CA ALA A 308 6.55 0.08 -27.19
C ALA A 308 6.21 1.58 -27.09
N LYS A 309 7.07 2.47 -27.62
CA LYS A 309 6.81 3.91 -27.63
C LYS A 309 5.55 4.26 -28.42
N LEU A 310 5.35 3.65 -29.59
CA LEU A 310 4.13 3.83 -30.39
C LEU A 310 2.89 3.34 -29.64
N GLN A 311 2.97 2.15 -29.03
CA GLN A 311 1.88 1.57 -28.25
C GLN A 311 1.47 2.47 -27.07
N LEU A 312 2.43 3.16 -26.46
CA LEU A 312 2.20 4.09 -25.36
C LEU A 312 1.93 5.54 -25.82
N GLY A 313 1.82 5.78 -27.13
CA GLY A 313 1.51 7.11 -27.70
C GLY A 313 2.60 8.15 -27.50
N MET A 314 3.87 7.72 -27.46
CA MET A 314 5.04 8.59 -27.23
C MET A 314 5.77 8.98 -28.52
N LEU A 315 5.22 8.61 -29.68
CA LEU A 315 5.72 8.90 -31.03
C LEU A 315 4.68 9.67 -31.85
#